data_AF-A0A444UTQ1-F1
#
_entry.id   AF-A0A444UTQ1-F1
#
_cell.length_a   1.000
_cell.length_b   1.000
_cell.length_c   1.000
_cell.angle_alpha   90.00
_cell.angle_beta   90.00
_cell.angle_gamma   90.00
#
_symmetry.space_group_name_H-M   'P 1'
#
loop_
_entity.id
_entity.type
_entity.pdbx_description
1 polymer ?
#
loop_
_entity_poly.entity_id
_entity_poly.type
_entity_poly.pdbx_seq_one_letter_code
_entity_poly.pdbx_strand_id
1 'polypeptide(L)' 'MYTLATRFCDEIHLYGFWPFPQDQDGNPVKYHYYDSLTYEYTSQSSPHTMPLEFKTLSSLHQQGALKLHIGECDARL' A
#
# COMPACT_ATOMS: atom_id res chain seq x y z
N MET A 1 -4.37 -9.60 2.03
CA MET A 1 -4.06 -10.28 3.32
C MET A 1 -4.75 -9.67 4.53
N TYR A 2 -5.12 -8.38 4.48
CA TYR A 2 -5.85 -7.69 5.55
C TYR A 2 -7.04 -8.48 6.15
N THR A 3 -7.94 -9.02 5.32
CA THR A 3 -9.16 -9.73 5.77
C THR A 3 -8.88 -10.92 6.69
N LEU A 4 -7.74 -11.60 6.54
CA LEU A 4 -7.37 -12.71 7.40
C LEU A 4 -6.80 -12.20 8.74
N ALA A 5 -5.98 -11.15 8.67
CA ALA A 5 -5.36 -10.54 9.85
C ALA A 5 -6.41 -10.02 10.86
N THR A 6 -7.57 -9.54 10.39
CA THR A 6 -8.67 -9.08 11.28
C THR A 6 -9.23 -10.17 12.19
N ARG A 7 -8.90 -11.44 11.97
CA ARG A 7 -9.30 -12.55 12.85
C ARG A 7 -8.32 -12.82 13.97
N PHE A 8 -7.08 -12.35 13.85
CA PHE A 8 -5.98 -12.73 14.74
C PHE A 8 -5.29 -11.54 15.40
N CYS A 9 -5.45 -10.33 14.87
CA CYS A 9 -4.72 -9.15 15.30
C CYS A 9 -5.66 -8.13 15.95
N ASP A 10 -5.27 -7.63 17.12
CA ASP A 10 -5.95 -6.50 17.78
C ASP A 10 -5.65 -5.16 17.08
N GLU A 11 -4.47 -5.05 16.47
CA GLU A 11 -4.01 -3.86 15.75
C GLU A 11 -3.29 -4.28 14.47
N ILE A 12 -3.60 -3.62 13.36
CA ILE A 12 -3.05 -3.96 12.03
C ILE A 12 -2.35 -2.75 11.43
N HIS A 13 -1.06 -2.92 11.16
CA HIS A 13 -0.24 -1.96 10.43
C HIS A 13 0.07 -2.51 9.05
N LEU A 14 -0.23 -1.75 8.00
CA LEU A 14 0.07 -2.09 6.62
C LEU A 14 1.26 -1.26 6.13
N TYR A 15 2.23 -1.95 5.53
CA TYR A 15 3.44 -1.40 4.92
C TYR A 15 3.56 -1.90 3.49
N GLY A 16 4.20 -1.12 2.62
CA GLY A 16 4.48 -1.52 1.23
C GLY A 16 3.24 -1.61 0.33
N PHE A 17 2.09 -1.08 0.76
CA PHE A 17 0.89 -1.04 -0.07
C PHE A 17 0.77 0.33 -0.77
N TRP A 18 1.46 0.48 -1.90
CA TRP A 18 1.47 1.70 -2.70
C TRP A 18 1.43 1.36 -4.20
N PRO A 19 0.24 1.36 -4.84
CA PRO A 19 0.10 0.92 -6.23
C PRO A 19 0.24 2.07 -7.25
N PHE A 20 1.08 3.07 -6.96
CA PHE A 20 1.27 4.24 -7.81
C PHE A 20 2.74 4.41 -8.19
N PRO A 21 3.04 4.93 -9.39
CA PRO A 21 4.41 5.05 -9.89
C PRO A 21 5.20 6.23 -9.28
N GLN A 22 4.53 7.09 -8.51
CA GLN A 22 5.12 8.26 -7.87
C GLN A 22 4.73 8.28 -6.40
N ASP A 23 5.56 8.84 -5.53
CA ASP A 23 5.21 9.12 -4.13
C ASP A 23 4.36 10.40 -3.98
N GLN A 24 4.15 10.85 -2.74
CA GLN A 24 3.37 12.05 -2.43
C GLN A 24 4.03 13.36 -2.90
N ASP A 25 5.36 13.34 -3.08
CA ASP A 25 6.16 14.48 -3.53
C ASP A 25 6.39 14.45 -5.06
N GLY A 26 5.88 13.43 -5.75
CA GLY A 26 6.02 13.23 -7.19
C GLY A 26 7.31 12.52 -7.61
N ASN A 27 8.11 12.02 -6.66
CA ASN A 27 9.31 11.26 -7.01
C ASN A 27 8.93 9.90 -7.56
N PRO A 28 9.63 9.38 -8.61
CA PRO A 28 9.39 8.04 -9.12
C PRO A 28 9.64 6.96 -8.05
N VAL A 29 8.70 6.04 -7.91
CA VAL A 29 8.78 4.89 -7.01
C VAL A 29 8.72 3.60 -7.81
N LYS A 30 9.58 2.65 -7.47
CA LYS A 30 9.55 1.30 -8.05
C LYS A 30 8.30 0.57 -7.61
N TYR A 31 7.71 -0.23 -8.51
CA TYR A 31 6.52 -1.01 -8.17
C TYR A 31 6.78 -2.05 -7.07
N HIS A 32 7.92 -2.75 -7.13
CA HIS A 32 8.40 -3.59 -6.04
C HIS A 32 9.66 -3.00 -5.42
N TYR A 33 9.79 -3.13 -4.11
CA TYR A 33 10.93 -2.57 -3.37
C TYR A 33 12.25 -3.30 -3.64
N TYR A 34 12.21 -4.58 -4.04
CA TYR A 34 13.39 -5.44 -4.16
C TYR A 34 13.91 -5.60 -5.58
N ASP A 35 13.12 -5.28 -6.60
CA ASP A 35 13.52 -5.49 -7.99
C ASP A 35 13.92 -4.18 -8.70
N SER A 36 14.41 -4.33 -9.93
CA SER A 36 14.73 -3.22 -10.83
C SER A 36 13.80 -3.21 -12.04
N LEU A 37 12.66 -3.90 -11.96
CA LEU A 37 11.73 -4.04 -13.06
C LEU A 37 10.83 -2.80 -13.10
N THR A 38 10.97 -2.00 -14.15
CA THR A 38 10.00 -0.97 -14.50
C THR A 38 8.83 -1.64 -15.19
N TYR A 39 7.97 -2.34 -14.44
CA TYR A 39 6.73 -2.87 -15.00
C TYR A 39 5.81 -1.71 -15.36
N GLU A 40 5.39 -1.64 -16.62
CA GLU A 40 4.18 -0.90 -16.99
C GLU A 40 2.97 -1.72 -16.52
N TYR A 41 2.55 -1.49 -15.28
CA TYR A 41 1.40 -2.17 -14.66
C TYR A 41 0.03 -1.73 -15.23
N THR A 42 0.01 -1.14 -16.41
CA THR A 42 -1.20 -0.90 -17.22
C THR A 42 -1.72 -2.18 -17.88
N SER A 43 -1.18 -3.35 -17.52
CA SER A 43 -1.69 -4.65 -17.92
C SER A 43 -3.15 -4.80 -17.49
N GLN A 44 -4.06 -4.65 -18.45
CA GLN A 44 -5.51 -4.81 -18.29
C GLN A 44 -5.94 -6.21 -17.82
N SER A 45 -5.00 -7.16 -17.71
CA SER A 45 -5.20 -8.54 -17.27
C SER A 45 -4.80 -8.79 -15.81
N SER A 46 -4.44 -7.77 -15.04
CA SER A 46 -4.33 -7.90 -13.58
C SER A 46 -5.69 -8.25 -12.98
N PRO A 47 -5.82 -9.33 -12.19
CA PRO A 47 -7.07 -9.64 -11.48
C PRO A 47 -7.38 -8.63 -10.36
N HIS A 48 -6.47 -7.70 -10.09
CA HIS A 48 -6.56 -6.72 -9.03
C HIS A 48 -6.83 -5.32 -9.56
N THR A 49 -7.78 -4.64 -8.91
CA THR A 49 -7.98 -3.19 -9.06
C THR A 49 -7.22 -2.48 -7.95
N MET A 50 -5.88 -2.53 -8.00
CA MET A 50 -5.01 -2.06 -6.91
C MET A 50 -5.28 -0.62 -6.44
N PRO A 51 -5.56 0.37 -7.32
CA PRO A 51 -5.93 1.72 -6.88
C PRO A 51 -7.23 1.75 -6.05
N LEU A 52 -8.21 0.90 -6.38
CA LEU A 52 -9.46 0.78 -5.63
C LEU A 52 -9.22 0.08 -4.28
N GLU A 53 -8.37 -0.94 -4.24
CA GLU A 53 -7.96 -1.59 -3.00
C GLU A 53 -7.26 -0.57 -2.07
N PHE A 54 -6.34 0.24 -2.60
CA PHE A 54 -5.68 1.31 -1.84
C PHE A 54 -6.68 2.35 -1.32
N LYS A 55 -7.63 2.78 -2.14
CA LYS A 55 -8.70 3.70 -1.71
C LYS A 55 -9.51 3.13 -0.55
N THR A 56 -9.84 1.84 -0.62
CA THR A 56 -10.56 1.13 0.45
C THR A 56 -9.75 1.10 1.73
N LEU A 57 -8.47 0.71 1.65
CA LEU A 57 -7.57 0.67 2.81
C LEU A 57 -7.32 2.06 3.41
N SER A 58 -7.25 3.10 2.57
CA SER A 58 -7.14 4.50 3.01
C SER A 58 -8.38 4.96 3.77
N SER A 59 -9.58 4.57 3.31
CA SER A 59 -10.81 4.88 4.04
C SER A 59 -10.86 4.15 5.38
N LEU A 60 -10.45 2.89 5.43
CA LEU A 60 -10.34 2.13 6.68
C LEU A 60 -9.31 2.74 7.64
N HIS A 61 -8.20 3.26 7.10
CA HIS A 61 -7.21 4.00 7.89
C HIS A 61 -7.81 5.26 8.53
N GLN A 62 -8.55 6.06 7.77
CA GLN A 62 -9.24 7.25 8.27
C GLN A 62 -10.29 6.92 9.35
N GLN A 63 -10.88 5.73 9.29
CA GLN A 63 -11.84 5.23 10.28
C GLN A 63 -11.17 4.60 11.51
N GLY A 64 -9.84 4.48 11.54
CA GLY A 64 -9.10 3.86 12.64
C GLY A 64 -9.13 2.33 12.65
N ALA A 65 -9.61 1.69 11.58
CA ALA A 65 -9.68 0.23 11.50
C ALA A 65 -8.30 -0.42 11.22
N LEU A 66 -7.36 0.35 10.65
CA LEU A 66 -5.97 -0.05 10.42
C LEU A 66 -5.05 1.17 10.38
N LYS A 67 -3.74 0.95 10.49
CA LYS A 67 -2.73 1.98 10.26
C LYS A 67 -2.03 1.73 8.92
N LEU A 68 -2.29 2.59 7.94
CA LEU A 68 -1.64 2.53 6.63
C LEU A 68 -0.41 3.43 6.65
N HIS A 69 0.78 2.83 6.55
CA HIS A 69 2.04 3.56 6.54
C HIS A 69 2.50 3.78 5.09
N ILE A 70 2.71 5.05 4.74
CA ILE A 70 3.17 5.47 3.41
C ILE A 70 4.40 6.35 3.60
N GLY A 71 5.47 6.04 2.87
CA GLY A 71 6.74 6.75 2.98
C GLY A 71 7.70 6.12 3.99
N GLU A 72 8.70 6.90 4.37
CA GLU A 72 9.70 6.48 5.35
C GLU A 72 9.10 6.43 6.76
N CYS A 73 9.56 5.47 7.56
CA CYS A 73 9.24 5.46 8.99
C CYS A 73 10.08 6.51 9.71
N ASP A 74 9.50 7.19 10.71
CA ASP A 74 10.29 8.04 11.58
C ASP A 74 11.30 7.18 12.38
N ALA A 75 12.57 7.57 12.33
CA ALA A 75 13.64 6.90 13.08
C ALA A 75 13.70 7.34 14.56
N ARG A 76 12.82 8.27 14.99
CA ARG A 76 12.79 8.76 16.36
C ARG A 76 11.78 8.04 17.25
N LEU A 77 12.31 7.40 18.28
CA LEU A 77 11.67 7.24 19.60
C LEU A 77 12.18 8.33 20.53
#